data_AF-A0A0D6PIF9-F1
#
_entry.id   AF-A0A0D6PIF9-F1
#
_cell.length_a   1.000
_cell.length_b   1.000
_cell.length_c   1.000
_cell.angle_alpha   90.00
_cell.angle_beta   90.00
_cell.angle_gamma   90.00
#
_symmetry.space_group_name_H-M   'P 1'
#
loop_
_entity.id
_entity.type
_entity.pdbx_description
1 polymer ?
#
loop_
_entity_poly.entity_id
_entity_poly.type
_entity_poly.pdbx_seq_one_letter_code
_entity_poly.pdbx_strand_id
1 'polypeptide(L)' 'MFPTKVRATAVGLCTGTSRIGAAIGTFATPLALTNLGLSNTMWIATGVALVGATASYFMAPETNGKALEEAAGL' A
#
# COMPACT_ATOMS: atom_id res chain seq x y z
N MET A 1 -11.40 -10.42 -7.78
CA MET A 1 -12.39 -10.85 -6.76
C MET A 1 -11.96 -12.18 -6.17
N PHE A 2 -11.84 -12.29 -4.84
CA PHE A 2 -11.48 -13.55 -4.17
C PHE A 2 -12.71 -14.47 -4.01
N PRO A 3 -12.57 -15.81 -4.16
CA PRO A 3 -13.66 -16.76 -3.95
C PRO A 3 -14.29 -16.60 -2.55
N THR A 4 -15.61 -16.77 -2.44
CA THR A 4 -16.40 -16.49 -1.22
C THR A 4 -15.86 -17.18 0.03
N LYS A 5 -15.23 -18.35 -0.13
CA LYS A 5 -14.61 -19.13 0.97
C LYS A 5 -13.35 -18.50 1.56
N VAL A 6 -12.64 -17.67 0.79
CA VAL A 6 -11.35 -17.05 1.20
C VAL A 6 -11.40 -15.53 1.29
N ARG A 7 -12.53 -14.91 0.87
CA ARG A 7 -12.70 -13.45 0.87
C ARG A 7 -12.51 -12.82 2.25
N ALA A 8 -13.07 -13.42 3.30
CA ALA A 8 -12.96 -12.88 4.66
C ALA A 8 -11.50 -12.88 5.15
N THR A 9 -10.78 -13.97 4.95
CA THR A 9 -9.37 -14.10 5.34
C THR A 9 -8.45 -13.20 4.51
N ALA A 10 -8.68 -13.11 3.20
CA ALA A 10 -7.90 -12.25 2.31
C ALA A 10 -8.06 -10.76 2.68
N VAL A 11 -9.30 -10.30 2.89
CA VAL A 11 -9.57 -8.92 3.32
C VAL A 11 -9.03 -8.66 4.73
N GLY A 12 -9.15 -9.62 5.65
CA GLY A 12 -8.60 -9.52 7.00
C GLY A 12 -7.08 -9.35 7.01
N LEU A 13 -6.36 -10.16 6.23
CA LEU A 13 -4.91 -10.02 6.05
C LEU A 13 -4.54 -8.65 5.45
N CYS A 14 -5.16 -8.25 4.34
CA CYS A 14 -4.89 -6.95 3.72
C CYS A 14 -5.12 -5.78 4.69
N THR A 15 -6.22 -5.82 5.46
CA THR A 15 -6.55 -4.78 6.43
C THR A 15 -5.57 -4.78 7.61
N GLY A 16 -5.20 -5.96 8.10
CA GLY A 16 -4.21 -6.13 9.17
C GLY A 16 -2.83 -5.57 8.78
N THR A 17 -2.33 -5.93 7.60
CA THR A 17 -1.06 -5.41 7.07
C THR A 17 -1.09 -3.89 6.94
N SER A 18 -2.22 -3.32 6.48
CA SER A 18 -2.38 -1.86 6.37
C SER A 18 -2.29 -1.18 7.74
N ARG A 19 -2.90 -1.75 8.78
CA ARG A 19 -2.85 -1.23 10.16
C ARG A 19 -1.45 -1.30 10.76
N ILE A 20 -0.74 -2.41 10.53
CA ILE A 20 0.65 -2.58 11.00
C ILE A 20 1.56 -1.55 10.33
N GLY A 21 1.43 -1.37 9.01
CA GLY A 21 2.18 -0.35 8.27
C GLY A 21 1.92 1.07 8.79
N ALA A 22 0.66 1.41 9.06
CA ALA A 22 0.30 2.72 9.63
C ALA A 22 0.88 2.93 11.03
N ALA A 23 0.86 1.90 11.88
CA ALA A 23 1.46 1.97 13.22
C ALA A 23 2.98 2.18 13.13
N ILE A 24 3.67 1.41 12.29
CA ILE A 24 5.11 1.55 12.08
C ILE A 24 5.43 2.96 11.56
N GLY A 25 4.74 3.45 10.54
CA GLY A 25 4.96 4.79 10.01
C GLY A 25 4.75 5.89 11.05
N THR A 26 3.74 5.76 11.91
CA THR A 26 3.43 6.75 12.96
C THR A 26 4.53 6.84 14.01
N PHE A 27 5.14 5.72 14.42
CA PHE A 27 6.23 5.73 15.39
C PHE A 27 7.60 5.97 14.75
N ALA A 28 7.82 5.48 13.52
CA ALA A 28 9.09 5.63 12.81
C ALA A 28 9.33 7.07 12.34
N THR A 29 8.29 7.79 11.91
CA THR A 29 8.42 9.18 11.43
C THR A 29 9.01 10.15 12.47
N PRO A 30 8.49 10.25 13.71
CA PRO A 30 9.07 11.13 14.72
C PRO A 30 10.48 10.68 15.13
N LEU A 31 10.75 9.37 15.16
CA LEU A 31 12.06 8.83 15.48
C LEU A 31 13.10 9.17 14.40
N ALA A 32 12.73 9.04 13.13
CA ALA A 32 13.52 9.43 11.98
C ALA A 32 13.78 10.94 11.98
N LEU A 33 12.75 11.76 12.25
CA LEU A 33 12.89 13.21 12.28
C LEU A 33 13.86 13.67 13.38
N THR A 34 13.84 13.00 14.54
CA THR A 34 14.70 13.34 15.69
C THR A 34 16.15 12.91 15.49
N ASN A 35 16.40 11.76 14.84
CA ASN A 35 17.76 11.21 14.67
C ASN A 35 18.42 11.58 13.35
N LEU A 36 17.64 11.73 12.27
CA LEU A 36 18.12 11.91 10.89
C LEU A 36 17.80 13.30 10.33
N GLY A 37 16.91 14.06 10.98
CA GLY A 37 16.46 15.36 10.51
C GLY A 37 15.42 15.29 9.38
N LEU A 38 14.87 16.45 9.02
CA LEU A 38 13.71 16.56 8.12
C LEU A 38 14.02 16.11 6.69
N SER A 39 15.15 16.57 6.14
CA SER A 39 15.54 16.29 4.74
C SER A 39 15.68 14.78 4.50
N ASN A 40 16.43 14.06 5.35
CA ASN A 40 16.60 12.62 5.23
C ASN A 40 15.28 11.86 5.42
N THR A 41 14.42 12.32 6.34
CA THR A 41 13.11 11.69 6.58
C THR A 41 12.21 11.78 5.34
N MET A 42 12.25 12.91 4.62
CA MET A 42 11.50 13.05 3.36
C MET A 42 12.04 12.16 2.25
N TRP A 43 13.37 12.02 2.11
CA TRP A 43 13.95 11.06 1.16
C TRP A 43 13.55 9.62 1.46
N ILE A 44 13.51 9.23 2.74
CA ILE A 44 13.01 7.90 3.15
C ILE A 44 11.54 7.75 2.80
N ALA A 45 10.70 8.75 3.08
CA ALA A 45 9.28 8.72 2.73
C ALA A 45 9.06 8.60 1.22
N THR A 46 9.85 9.32 0.41
CA THR A 46 9.85 9.17 -1.06
C THR A 46 10.22 7.75 -1.47
N GLY A 47 11.24 7.15 -0.84
CA GLY A 47 11.62 5.76 -1.09
C GLY A 47 10.47 4.78 -0.82
N VAL A 48 9.79 4.93 0.32
CA VAL A 48 8.60 4.12 0.66
C VAL A 48 7.48 4.31 -0.36
N ALA A 49 7.22 5.56 -0.76
CA ALA A 49 6.20 5.87 -1.76
C ALA A 49 6.53 5.29 -3.14
N LEU A 50 7.80 5.32 -3.56
CA LEU A 50 8.26 4.72 -4.81
C LEU A 50 8.14 3.19 -4.79
N VAL A 51 8.43 2.53 -3.67
CA VAL A 51 8.21 1.09 -3.52
C VAL A 51 6.71 0.77 -3.64
N GLY A 52 5.85 1.56 -2.99
CA GLY A 52 4.40 1.43 -3.14
C GLY A 52 3.95 1.63 -4.58
N ALA A 53 4.43 2.67 -5.25
CA ALA A 53 4.07 3.00 -6.62
C ALA A 53 4.58 1.96 -7.63
N THR A 54 5.79 1.42 -7.46
CA THR A 54 6.34 0.36 -8.32
C THR A 54 5.59 -0.95 -8.10
N ALA A 55 5.32 -1.32 -6.85
CA ALA A 55 4.49 -2.48 -6.55
C ALA A 55 3.08 -2.33 -7.15
N SER A 56 2.47 -1.14 -7.03
CA SER A 56 1.21 -0.82 -7.70
C SER A 56 1.34 -0.86 -9.21
N TYR A 57 2.45 -0.42 -9.81
CA TYR A 57 2.64 -0.46 -11.26
C TYR A 57 2.70 -1.90 -11.80
N PHE A 58 3.40 -2.81 -11.11
CA PHE A 58 3.46 -4.22 -11.51
C PHE A 58 2.20 -5.01 -11.17
N MET A 59 1.54 -4.70 -10.05
CA MET A 59 0.36 -5.42 -9.56
C MET A 59 -0.95 -4.84 -10.10
N ALA A 60 -0.96 -3.58 -10.55
CA ALA A 60 -2.15 -2.98 -11.14
C ALA A 60 -2.45 -3.72 -12.46
N PRO A 61 -3.60 -4.40 -12.56
CA PRO A 61 -4.04 -4.93 -13.84
C PRO A 61 -4.19 -3.75 -14.81
N GLU A 62 -3.77 -3.89 -16.06
CA GLU A 62 -3.99 -2.86 -17.07
C GLU A 62 -5.50 -2.54 -17.15
N THR A 63 -5.87 -1.36 -16.63
CA THR A 63 -7.21 -0.79 -16.70
C THR A 63 -7.42 0.05 -17.95
N ASN A 64 -6.39 0.13 -18.82
CA ASN A 64 -6.45 0.94 -20.04
C ASN A 64 -7.24 0.18 -21.13
N GLY A 65 -8.47 0.62 -21.40
CA GLY A 65 -9.32 0.07 -22.46
C GLY A 65 -10.36 -0.98 -22.06
N LYS A 66 -10.50 -1.31 -20.77
CA LYS A 66 -11.60 -2.19 -20.29
C LYS A 66 -12.79 -1.36 -19.83
N ALA A 67 -14.01 -1.77 -20.22
CA ALA A 67 -15.23 -1.15 -19.71
C ALA A 67 -15.30 -1.29 -18.18
N LEU A 68 -15.79 -0.25 -17.49
CA LEU A 68 -15.87 -0.23 -16.01
C LEU A 68 -16.57 -1.49 -15.44
N GLU A 69 -17.54 -2.07 -16.16
CA GLU A 69 -18.23 -3.31 -15.80
C GLU A 69 -17.29 -4.53 -15.73
N GLU A 70 -16.32 -4.63 -16.63
CA GLU A 70 -15.40 -5.77 -16.74
C GLU A 70 -14.27 -5.70 -15.71
N ALA A 71 -13.89 -4.48 -15.29
CA ALA A 71 -12.95 -4.24 -14.20
C ALA A 71 -13.59 -4.36 -12.81
N ALA A 72 -14.90 -4.09 -12.70
CA ALA A 72 -15.67 -4.23 -11.46
C ALA A 72 -16.19 -5.65 -11.20
N GLY A 73 -16.32 -6.47 -12.24
CA GLY A 73 -16.67 -7.90 -12.15
C GLY A 73 -18.09 -8.16 -11.68
N LEU A 74 -19.04 -8.01 -12.62
CA LEU A 74 -20.18 -8.92 -12.80
C LEU A 74 -19.78 -9.99 -13.82
#